data_AF-A0A383A8D8-F1
#
_entry.id   AF-A0A383A8D8-F1
#
_cell.length_a   1.000
_cell.length_b   1.000
_cell.length_c   1.000
_cell.angle_alpha   90.00
_cell.angle_beta   90.00
_cell.angle_gamma   90.00
#
_symmetry.space_group_name_H-M   'P 1'
#
loop_
_entity.id
_entity.type
_entity.pdbx_description
1 polymer ?
#
loop_
_entity_poly.entity_id
_entity_poly.type
_entity_poly.pdbx_seq_one_letter_code
_entity_poly.pdbx_strand_id
1 'polypeptide(L)'
;QMPAVVSIEWYRSIALEENANREFREIFIKNLTKKSQDTSERGKGISFGTKIGETDVELNIGGNINVNGALVFEEKDLVTTNLKESKSWDLEIEQKQNFRIDGNIGERYFVKIKQDSEADFTWENDLTIEYKGNKNDILQKGEAGNINLSLEGMDAVSLGGENSSLFGIKTVNQLGPVKIQSVVAMEQVKKSETTREGTTDTDNTQSINDYNFVRDRYFFIDNRFKDNYFPLENNQHSIDPTYVVGEHELYE
;
A
#
# COMPACT_ATOMS: atom_id res chain seq x y z
N GLN A 1 -39.90 -3.50 31.77
CA GLN A 1 -39.37 -2.63 30.71
C GLN A 1 -40.43 -1.61 30.35
N MET A 2 -40.09 -0.33 30.31
CA MET A 2 -41.00 0.69 29.75
C MET A 2 -41.03 0.50 28.23
N PRO A 3 -42.21 0.53 27.58
CA PRO A 3 -42.30 0.46 26.13
C PRO A 3 -41.61 1.69 25.53
N ALA A 4 -40.66 1.46 24.62
CA ALA A 4 -40.02 2.53 23.89
C ALA A 4 -40.99 3.05 22.82
N VAL A 5 -41.35 4.33 22.90
CA VAL A 5 -42.12 5.02 21.86
C VAL A 5 -41.12 5.67 20.93
N VAL A 6 -41.04 5.17 19.70
CA VAL A 6 -40.15 5.66 18.65
C VAL A 6 -40.96 6.11 17.45
N SER A 7 -40.43 7.05 16.67
CA SER A 7 -41.10 7.49 15.45
C SER A 7 -41.09 6.37 14.41
N ILE A 8 -42.16 6.29 13.62
CA ILE A 8 -42.27 5.27 12.56
C ILE A 8 -41.13 5.37 11.56
N GLU A 9 -40.63 6.58 11.30
CA GLU A 9 -39.53 6.85 10.39
C GLU A 9 -38.21 6.31 10.93
N TRP A 10 -37.94 6.52 12.22
CA TRP A 10 -36.75 5.99 12.90
C TRP A 10 -36.78 4.46 12.98
N TYR A 11 -37.94 3.88 13.26
CA TYR A 11 -38.09 2.42 13.25
C TYR A 11 -37.89 1.84 11.85
N ARG A 12 -38.43 2.50 10.82
CA ARG A 12 -38.36 2.02 9.43
C ARG A 12 -36.92 1.97 8.93
N SER A 13 -36.10 2.99 9.18
CA SER A 13 -34.71 3.00 8.73
C SER A 13 -33.90 1.88 9.39
N ILE A 14 -34.01 1.73 10.72
CA ILE A 14 -33.31 0.67 11.47
C ILE A 14 -33.82 -0.72 11.05
N ALA A 15 -35.13 -0.89 10.92
CA ALA A 15 -35.71 -2.18 10.54
C ALA A 15 -35.31 -2.60 9.12
N LEU A 16 -35.17 -1.66 8.17
CA LEU A 16 -34.69 -1.98 6.83
C LEU A 16 -33.23 -2.46 6.85
N GLU A 17 -32.37 -1.78 7.62
CA GLU A 17 -30.97 -2.16 7.78
C GLU A 17 -30.83 -3.52 8.46
N GLU A 18 -31.52 -3.74 9.59
CA GLU A 18 -31.50 -5.03 10.30
C GLU A 18 -32.06 -6.17 9.45
N ASN A 19 -33.16 -5.95 8.73
CA ASN A 19 -33.73 -6.97 7.86
C ASN A 19 -32.79 -7.29 6.68
N ALA A 20 -32.19 -6.28 6.04
CA ALA A 20 -31.23 -6.50 4.97
C ALA A 20 -30.00 -7.30 5.46
N ASN A 21 -29.47 -6.94 6.63
CA ASN A 21 -28.36 -7.65 7.26
C ASN A 21 -28.72 -9.11 7.61
N ARG A 22 -29.93 -9.35 8.11
CA ARG A 22 -30.41 -10.70 8.43
C ARG A 22 -30.55 -11.55 7.16
N GLU A 23 -31.22 -11.05 6.14
CA GLU A 23 -31.39 -11.75 4.85
C GLU A 23 -30.04 -12.05 4.19
N PHE A 24 -29.14 -11.06 4.15
CA PHE A 24 -27.79 -11.24 3.63
C PHE A 24 -27.05 -12.33 4.39
N ARG A 25 -27.08 -12.30 5.73
CA ARG A 25 -26.44 -13.31 6.58
C ARG A 25 -27.01 -14.71 6.33
N GLU A 26 -28.33 -14.86 6.25
CA GLU A 26 -28.96 -16.15 6.00
C GLU A 26 -28.58 -16.72 4.64
N ILE A 27 -28.62 -15.90 3.59
CA ILE A 27 -28.23 -16.28 2.23
C ILE A 27 -26.73 -16.65 2.18
N PHE A 28 -25.88 -15.85 2.82
CA PHE A 28 -24.44 -16.09 2.89
C PHE A 28 -24.11 -17.40 3.62
N ILE A 29 -24.69 -17.63 4.80
CA ILE A 29 -24.51 -18.87 5.58
C ILE A 29 -25.02 -20.08 4.78
N LYS A 30 -26.19 -19.97 4.13
CA LYS A 30 -26.75 -21.07 3.33
C LYS A 30 -25.86 -21.45 2.15
N ASN A 31 -25.23 -20.49 1.49
CA ASN A 31 -24.31 -20.77 0.38
C ASN A 31 -22.94 -21.27 0.84
N LEU A 32 -22.44 -20.79 1.99
CA LEU A 32 -21.24 -21.36 2.63
C LEU A 32 -21.45 -22.80 3.11
N THR A 33 -22.64 -23.13 3.61
CA THR A 33 -22.98 -24.46 4.14
C THR A 33 -23.43 -25.45 3.07
N LYS A 34 -23.77 -24.98 1.85
CA LYS A 34 -23.86 -25.83 0.64
C LYS A 34 -22.46 -26.26 0.23
N LYS A 35 -21.95 -27.23 0.97
CA LYS A 35 -20.69 -27.92 0.76
C LYS A 35 -20.65 -28.45 -0.68
N SER A 36 -19.73 -27.91 -1.48
CA SER A 36 -19.24 -28.55 -2.71
C SER A 36 -18.89 -30.00 -2.38
N GLN A 37 -19.61 -30.92 -3.01
CA GLN A 37 -19.39 -32.36 -2.91
C GLN A 37 -18.30 -32.83 -3.90
N ASP A 38 -17.49 -31.90 -4.42
CA ASP A 38 -16.49 -32.20 -5.44
C ASP A 38 -15.05 -32.05 -4.90
N THR A 39 -14.34 -33.17 -4.90
CA THR A 39 -12.99 -33.37 -4.38
C THR A 39 -11.93 -33.00 -5.42
N SER A 40 -11.90 -31.74 -5.88
CA SER A 40 -10.77 -31.24 -6.68
C SER A 40 -10.11 -30.02 -6.05
N GLU A 41 -8.86 -30.19 -5.63
CA GLU A 41 -8.02 -29.28 -4.83
C GLU A 41 -7.51 -28.02 -5.56
N ARG A 42 -8.39 -27.22 -6.17
CA ARG A 42 -7.97 -25.91 -6.69
C ARG A 42 -8.96 -24.82 -6.28
N GLY A 43 -8.50 -23.96 -5.37
CA GLY A 43 -9.05 -22.64 -5.00
C GLY A 43 -10.58 -22.56 -4.91
N LYS A 44 -11.12 -22.69 -3.69
CA LYS A 44 -12.56 -22.53 -3.45
C LYS A 44 -12.97 -21.06 -3.58
N GLY A 45 -13.37 -20.65 -4.78
CA GLY A 45 -14.13 -19.43 -4.98
C GLY A 45 -15.58 -19.62 -4.53
N ILE A 46 -16.18 -18.58 -3.94
CA ILE A 46 -17.59 -18.50 -3.59
C ILE A 46 -18.21 -17.48 -4.55
N SER A 47 -19.09 -17.96 -5.42
CA SER A 47 -19.89 -17.12 -6.30
C SER A 47 -21.34 -17.13 -5.83
N PHE A 48 -21.95 -15.95 -5.79
CA PHE A 48 -23.30 -15.74 -5.31
C PHE A 48 -24.02 -14.71 -6.17
N GLY A 49 -25.27 -15.00 -6.53
CA GLY A 49 -26.18 -14.04 -7.15
C GLY A 49 -27.51 -14.02 -6.40
N THR A 50 -28.04 -12.84 -6.08
CA THR A 50 -29.40 -12.67 -5.57
C THR A 50 -30.05 -11.44 -6.17
N LYS A 51 -31.36 -11.35 -6.03
CA LYS A 51 -32.11 -10.15 -6.34
C LYS A 51 -32.51 -9.46 -5.03
N ILE A 52 -32.07 -8.21 -4.85
CA ILE A 52 -32.49 -7.35 -3.73
C ILE A 52 -33.51 -6.35 -4.29
N GLY A 53 -34.79 -6.57 -3.99
CA GLY A 53 -35.89 -5.80 -4.58
C GLY A 53 -35.98 -6.02 -6.10
N GLU A 54 -35.73 -4.98 -6.88
CA GLU A 54 -35.71 -5.04 -8.36
C GLU A 54 -34.29 -5.15 -8.94
N THR A 55 -33.26 -5.07 -8.11
CA THR A 55 -31.86 -5.01 -8.55
C THR A 55 -31.16 -6.35 -8.36
N ASP A 56 -30.52 -6.83 -9.41
CA ASP A 56 -29.68 -8.03 -9.36
C ASP A 56 -28.33 -7.70 -8.73
N VAL A 57 -27.87 -8.55 -7.82
CA VAL A 57 -26.58 -8.42 -7.12
C VAL A 57 -25.81 -9.70 -7.37
N GLU A 58 -24.63 -9.56 -7.96
CA GLU A 58 -23.68 -10.62 -8.19
C GLU A 58 -22.41 -10.35 -7.38
N LEU A 59 -21.88 -11.37 -6.73
CA LEU A 59 -20.67 -11.31 -5.93
C LEU A 59 -19.85 -12.57 -6.14
N ASN A 60 -18.63 -12.39 -6.61
CA ASN A 60 -17.64 -13.43 -6.81
C ASN A 60 -16.47 -13.16 -5.86
N ILE A 61 -16.21 -14.08 -4.94
CA ILE A 61 -15.11 -14.01 -4.00
C ILE A 61 -14.19 -15.19 -4.27
N GLY A 62 -12.90 -14.95 -4.48
CA GLY A 62 -11.89 -15.98 -4.66
C GLY A 62 -10.68 -15.74 -3.78
N GLY A 63 -9.97 -16.81 -3.42
CA GLY A 63 -8.73 -16.75 -2.66
C GLY A 63 -8.81 -17.39 -1.29
N ASN A 64 -7.85 -17.05 -0.42
CA ASN A 64 -7.69 -17.61 0.91
C ASN A 64 -7.41 -16.53 1.95
N ILE A 65 -8.01 -16.71 3.12
CA ILE A 65 -7.70 -15.95 4.32
C ILE A 65 -7.26 -16.99 5.36
N ASN A 66 -6.01 -16.89 5.80
CA ASN A 66 -5.46 -17.70 6.87
C ASN A 66 -5.40 -16.85 8.14
N VAL A 67 -5.96 -17.36 9.25
CA VAL A 67 -5.96 -16.70 10.55
C VAL A 67 -5.44 -17.69 11.57
N ASN A 68 -4.31 -17.39 12.20
CA ASN A 68 -3.73 -18.17 13.28
C ASN A 68 -3.80 -17.33 14.56
N GLY A 69 -4.22 -17.94 15.67
CA GLY A 69 -4.28 -17.27 16.97
C GLY A 69 -3.54 -18.10 18.01
N ALA A 70 -2.68 -17.47 18.79
CA ALA A 70 -1.99 -18.06 19.93
C ALA A 70 -2.32 -17.27 21.20
N LEU A 71 -2.73 -17.98 22.26
CA LEU A 71 -3.01 -17.40 23.56
C LEU A 71 -1.92 -17.84 24.53
N VAL A 72 -1.16 -16.89 25.07
CA VAL A 72 -0.05 -17.14 25.98
C VAL A 72 -0.45 -16.67 27.38
N PHE A 73 -0.37 -17.55 28.37
CA PHE A 73 -0.54 -17.19 29.78
C PHE A 73 0.82 -17.08 30.42
N GLU A 74 1.12 -15.92 30.99
CA GLU A 74 2.38 -15.66 31.70
C GLU A 74 2.08 -15.47 33.20
N GLU A 75 2.66 -16.35 34.02
CA GLU A 75 2.67 -16.23 35.47
C GLU A 75 4.04 -15.67 35.89
N LYS A 76 4.07 -14.43 36.39
CA LYS A 76 5.29 -13.81 36.91
C LYS A 76 5.35 -13.92 38.43
N ASP A 77 6.25 -14.76 38.92
CA ASP A 77 6.64 -14.77 40.33
C ASP A 77 7.59 -13.61 40.61
N LEU A 78 7.04 -12.45 41.00
CA LEU A 78 7.84 -11.33 41.50
C LEU A 78 8.12 -11.52 42.99
N VAL A 79 9.35 -11.93 43.33
CA VAL A 79 9.85 -11.95 44.72
C VAL A 79 10.21 -10.53 45.15
N THR A 80 9.19 -9.69 45.34
CA THR A 80 9.30 -8.43 46.08
C THR A 80 7.95 -8.11 46.71
N THR A 81 7.99 -7.58 47.93
CA THR A 81 6.97 -7.61 49.00
C THR A 81 5.60 -6.96 48.70
N ASN A 82 5.29 -6.60 47.45
CA ASN A 82 3.96 -6.12 47.05
C ASN A 82 3.22 -7.19 46.25
N LEU A 83 2.47 -8.04 46.97
CA LEU A 83 1.56 -9.04 46.43
C LEU A 83 0.42 -8.39 45.63
N LYS A 84 0.63 -8.26 44.32
CA LYS A 84 -0.45 -8.40 43.35
C LYS A 84 0.04 -9.37 42.31
N GLU A 85 -0.34 -10.63 42.50
CA GLU A 85 -0.23 -11.73 41.55
C GLU A 85 -0.69 -11.23 40.16
N SER A 86 0.24 -10.92 39.27
CA SER A 86 -0.08 -10.41 37.94
C SER A 86 -0.05 -11.57 36.96
N LYS A 87 -1.15 -12.35 36.92
CA LYS A 87 -1.40 -13.24 35.78
C LYS A 87 -1.67 -12.36 34.56
N SER A 88 -0.79 -12.38 33.57
CA SER A 88 -1.01 -11.72 32.29
C SER A 88 -1.35 -12.75 31.22
N TRP A 89 -2.27 -12.39 30.34
CA TRP A 89 -2.56 -13.15 29.13
C TRP A 89 -2.22 -12.27 27.94
N ASP A 90 -1.65 -12.88 26.90
CA ASP A 90 -1.36 -12.24 25.62
C ASP A 90 -2.03 -13.02 24.50
N LEU A 91 -2.63 -12.30 23.56
CA LEU A 91 -3.33 -12.89 22.42
C LEU A 91 -2.64 -12.40 21.15
N GLU A 92 -1.90 -13.30 20.52
CA GLU A 92 -1.25 -13.06 19.25
C GLU A 92 -2.16 -13.58 18.13
N ILE A 93 -2.49 -12.71 17.17
CA ILE A 93 -3.30 -13.06 15.99
C ILE A 93 -2.47 -12.74 14.75
N GLU A 94 -2.10 -13.77 14.01
CA GLU A 94 -1.48 -13.65 12.69
C GLU A 94 -2.53 -13.86 11.60
N GLN A 95 -2.59 -12.95 10.63
CA GLN A 95 -3.52 -13.06 9.52
C GLN A 95 -2.79 -12.89 8.19
N LYS A 96 -2.92 -13.87 7.29
CA LYS A 96 -2.46 -13.80 5.90
C LYS A 96 -3.66 -13.78 4.97
N GLN A 97 -3.78 -12.73 4.16
CA GLN A 97 -4.93 -12.49 3.30
C GLN A 97 -4.45 -12.47 1.85
N ASN A 98 -5.01 -13.33 1.00
CA ASN A 98 -4.84 -13.25 -0.44
C ASN A 98 -6.19 -13.55 -1.10
N PHE A 99 -6.93 -12.50 -1.46
CA PHE A 99 -8.26 -12.65 -2.01
C PHE A 99 -8.59 -11.62 -3.08
N ARG A 100 -9.56 -11.98 -3.92
CA ARG A 100 -10.16 -11.15 -4.94
C ARG A 100 -11.67 -11.16 -4.78
N ILE A 101 -12.29 -9.98 -4.89
CA ILE A 101 -13.74 -9.81 -4.87
C ILE A 101 -14.13 -9.03 -6.13
N ASP A 102 -15.08 -9.57 -6.89
CA ASP A 102 -15.74 -8.89 -8.00
C ASP A 102 -17.25 -8.87 -7.72
N GLY A 103 -17.81 -7.68 -7.56
CA GLY A 103 -19.23 -7.47 -7.26
C GLY A 103 -19.90 -6.55 -8.28
N ASN A 104 -21.08 -6.94 -8.76
CA ASN A 104 -21.93 -6.15 -9.65
C ASN A 104 -23.28 -5.93 -8.96
N ILE A 105 -23.74 -4.68 -8.87
CA ILE A 105 -25.07 -4.32 -8.35
C ILE A 105 -25.83 -3.63 -9.48
N GLY A 106 -26.74 -4.38 -10.09
CA GLY A 106 -27.43 -4.04 -11.33
C GLY A 106 -26.44 -3.75 -12.45
N GLU A 107 -26.75 -2.72 -13.23
CA GLU A 107 -25.89 -2.25 -14.33
C GLU A 107 -25.07 -1.01 -13.95
N ARG A 108 -25.23 -0.53 -12.72
CA ARG A 108 -24.74 0.79 -12.30
C ARG A 108 -23.52 0.73 -11.39
N TYR A 109 -23.43 -0.21 -10.46
CA TYR A 109 -22.32 -0.26 -9.51
C TYR A 109 -21.46 -1.49 -9.72
N PHE A 110 -20.15 -1.29 -9.79
CA PHE A 110 -19.15 -2.32 -9.98
C PHE A 110 -18.09 -2.16 -8.90
N VAL A 111 -17.75 -3.25 -8.22
CA VAL A 111 -16.76 -3.27 -7.14
C VAL A 111 -15.74 -4.34 -7.48
N LYS A 112 -14.46 -3.97 -7.48
CA LYS A 112 -13.34 -4.89 -7.62
C LYS A 112 -12.37 -4.66 -6.47
N ILE A 113 -12.04 -5.72 -5.77
CA ILE A 113 -11.09 -5.70 -4.65
C ILE A 113 -10.08 -6.79 -4.92
N LYS A 114 -8.80 -6.46 -4.84
CA LYS A 114 -7.69 -7.39 -4.83
C LYS A 114 -6.83 -7.03 -3.64
N GLN A 115 -6.70 -7.99 -2.72
CA GLN A 115 -5.94 -7.82 -1.49
C GLN A 115 -4.94 -8.97 -1.35
N ASP A 116 -3.68 -8.60 -1.16
CA ASP A 116 -2.59 -9.47 -0.77
C ASP A 116 -1.82 -8.79 0.37
N SER A 117 -1.87 -9.39 1.57
CA SER A 117 -1.19 -8.88 2.76
C SER A 117 0.32 -9.07 2.72
N GLU A 118 0.82 -9.95 1.84
CA GLU A 118 2.25 -10.25 1.66
C GLU A 118 2.82 -9.61 0.38
N ALA A 119 2.08 -8.70 -0.27
CA ALA A 119 2.55 -7.99 -1.46
C ALA A 119 3.79 -7.13 -1.17
N ASP A 120 4.78 -7.20 -2.07
CA ASP A 120 6.00 -6.40 -2.00
C ASP A 120 5.73 -4.92 -2.27
N PHE A 121 4.76 -4.63 -3.15
CA PHE A 121 4.40 -3.27 -3.51
C PHE A 121 2.94 -2.93 -3.19
N THR A 122 2.71 -1.71 -2.70
CA THR A 122 1.37 -1.21 -2.32
C THR A 122 0.40 -1.12 -3.49
N TRP A 123 0.89 -0.91 -4.72
CA TRP A 123 0.05 -0.81 -5.92
C TRP A 123 -0.50 -2.17 -6.40
N GLU A 124 0.00 -3.28 -5.87
CA GLU A 124 -0.54 -4.61 -6.19
C GLU A 124 -1.90 -4.87 -5.53
N ASN A 125 -2.18 -4.12 -4.46
CA ASN A 125 -3.47 -4.04 -3.80
C ASN A 125 -4.34 -3.01 -4.54
N ASP A 126 -5.50 -3.46 -5.00
CA ASP A 126 -6.39 -2.66 -5.84
C ASP A 126 -7.80 -2.68 -5.26
N LEU A 127 -8.34 -1.50 -5.01
CA LEU A 127 -9.73 -1.28 -4.66
C LEU A 127 -10.31 -0.35 -5.74
N THR A 128 -11.20 -0.87 -6.58
CA THR A 128 -11.89 -0.06 -7.59
C THR A 128 -13.39 -0.17 -7.37
N ILE A 129 -14.03 0.96 -7.05
CA ILE A 129 -15.48 1.09 -7.00
C ILE A 129 -15.90 2.03 -8.11
N GLU A 130 -16.78 1.58 -9.01
CA GLU A 130 -17.27 2.35 -10.14
C GLU A 130 -18.80 2.45 -10.09
N TYR A 131 -19.29 3.67 -10.29
CA TYR A 131 -20.68 4.00 -10.55
C TYR A 131 -20.82 4.48 -11.99
N LYS A 132 -21.79 3.93 -12.72
CA LYS A 132 -22.21 4.34 -14.05
C LYS A 132 -23.61 4.92 -13.97
N GLY A 133 -23.72 6.21 -14.25
CA GLY A 133 -24.99 6.90 -14.40
C GLY A 133 -25.64 6.56 -15.74
N ASN A 134 -26.96 6.77 -15.81
CA ASN A 134 -27.67 6.69 -17.08
C ASN A 134 -27.41 7.93 -17.94
N LYS A 135 -27.76 7.85 -19.22
CA LYS A 135 -27.59 8.95 -20.20
C LYS A 135 -28.17 10.29 -19.73
N ASN A 136 -29.26 10.27 -18.96
CA ASN A 136 -29.96 11.48 -18.50
C ASN A 136 -29.55 11.93 -17.08
N ASP A 137 -28.65 11.20 -16.42
CA ASP A 137 -28.22 11.52 -15.05
C ASP A 137 -27.19 12.66 -15.09
N ILE A 138 -27.23 13.57 -14.11
CA ILE A 138 -26.18 14.61 -14.02
C ILE A 138 -24.84 13.95 -13.69
N LEU A 139 -24.82 13.01 -12.74
CA LEU A 139 -23.64 12.23 -12.42
C LEU A 139 -23.51 11.06 -13.42
N GLN A 140 -22.57 11.19 -14.36
CA GLN A 140 -22.33 10.20 -15.41
C GLN A 140 -21.42 9.07 -14.93
N LYS A 141 -20.39 9.40 -14.14
CA LYS A 141 -19.44 8.42 -13.62
C LYS A 141 -18.95 8.79 -12.22
N GLY A 142 -18.86 7.82 -11.32
CA GLY A 142 -18.16 7.95 -10.04
C GLY A 142 -17.15 6.83 -9.93
N GLU A 143 -15.94 7.12 -9.48
CA GLU A 143 -14.88 6.15 -9.23
C GLU A 143 -14.29 6.42 -7.84
N ALA A 144 -14.00 5.38 -7.07
CA ALA A 144 -13.35 5.47 -5.78
C ALA A 144 -12.34 4.35 -5.55
N GLY A 145 -11.28 4.65 -4.79
CA GLY A 145 -10.14 3.78 -4.55
C GLY A 145 -9.02 4.05 -5.55
N ASN A 146 -8.45 3.04 -6.19
CA ASN A 146 -7.47 3.20 -7.24
C ASN A 146 -8.13 3.80 -8.49
N ILE A 147 -7.77 5.04 -8.82
CA ILE A 147 -8.33 5.77 -9.95
C ILE A 147 -7.24 6.14 -10.94
N ASN A 148 -7.60 6.13 -12.23
CA ASN A 148 -6.75 6.65 -13.29
C ASN A 148 -7.23 8.02 -13.75
N LEU A 149 -6.29 8.95 -13.91
CA LEU A 149 -6.53 10.31 -14.34
C LEU A 149 -6.07 10.52 -15.79
N SER A 150 -7.01 10.37 -16.73
CA SER A 150 -6.82 10.83 -18.11
C SER A 150 -7.45 12.21 -18.27
N LEU A 151 -6.64 13.26 -18.34
CA LEU A 151 -7.11 14.62 -18.65
C LEU A 151 -6.88 14.88 -20.15
N GLU A 152 -7.91 14.74 -20.98
CA GLU A 152 -7.84 15.12 -22.39
C GLU A 152 -7.56 16.63 -22.49
N GLY A 153 -6.45 17.02 -23.12
CA GLY A 153 -6.12 18.42 -23.42
C GLY A 153 -5.32 19.18 -22.35
N MET A 154 -4.77 18.50 -21.33
CA MET A 154 -3.86 19.12 -20.36
C MET A 154 -2.42 18.64 -20.54
N ASP A 155 -1.82 18.92 -21.71
CA ASP A 155 -0.39 18.69 -21.97
C ASP A 155 0.53 19.53 -21.05
N ALA A 156 -0.02 20.54 -20.36
CA ALA A 156 0.72 21.51 -19.54
C ALA A 156 0.76 21.19 -18.03
N VAL A 157 0.01 20.18 -17.56
CA VAL A 157 0.05 19.77 -16.16
C VAL A 157 0.61 18.36 -16.12
N SER A 158 1.94 18.29 -16.22
CA SER A 158 2.72 17.08 -15.93
C SER A 158 2.60 16.78 -14.44
N LEU A 159 1.45 16.23 -14.04
CA LEU A 159 1.36 15.33 -12.89
C LEU A 159 2.04 14.04 -13.35
N GLY A 160 3.38 14.07 -13.28
CA GLY A 160 4.30 13.14 -13.92
C GLY A 160 3.77 11.74 -14.21
N GLY A 161 3.74 11.42 -15.51
CA GLY A 161 3.59 10.07 -16.04
C GLY A 161 2.14 9.66 -16.29
N GLU A 162 1.90 9.12 -17.48
CA GLU A 162 0.63 8.53 -17.96
C GLU A 162 0.08 7.39 -17.08
N ASN A 163 0.72 7.08 -15.94
CA ASN A 163 0.50 5.91 -15.10
C ASN A 163 0.64 6.23 -13.59
N SER A 164 0.15 7.37 -13.10
CA SER A 164 0.10 7.61 -11.65
C SER A 164 -1.02 6.77 -11.03
N SER A 165 -0.66 5.73 -10.27
CA SER A 165 -1.62 5.03 -9.40
C SER A 165 -2.01 5.98 -8.27
N LEU A 166 -3.22 6.53 -8.36
CA LEU A 166 -3.77 7.45 -7.38
C LEU A 166 -4.84 6.73 -6.56
N PHE A 167 -4.83 6.90 -5.25
CA PHE A 167 -5.92 6.46 -4.38
C PHE A 167 -6.81 7.65 -4.02
N GLY A 168 -8.06 7.64 -4.45
CA GLY A 168 -8.96 8.77 -4.25
C GLY A 168 -10.36 8.58 -4.79
N ILE A 169 -11.02 9.71 -5.02
CA ILE A 169 -12.38 9.79 -5.54
C ILE A 169 -12.36 10.63 -6.82
N LYS A 170 -13.02 10.15 -7.85
CA LYS A 170 -13.22 10.83 -9.12
C LYS A 170 -14.70 10.82 -9.49
N THR A 171 -15.22 11.98 -9.88
CA THR A 171 -16.61 12.12 -10.32
C THR A 171 -16.68 12.89 -11.62
N VAL A 172 -17.48 12.41 -12.56
CA VAL A 172 -17.75 13.05 -13.84
C VAL A 172 -19.23 13.39 -13.90
N ASN A 173 -19.52 14.68 -13.98
CA ASN A 173 -20.86 15.23 -14.09
C ASN A 173 -21.06 15.87 -15.48
N GLN A 174 -22.24 15.68 -16.07
CA GLN A 174 -22.62 16.28 -17.35
C GLN A 174 -23.84 17.18 -17.16
N LEU A 175 -23.67 18.48 -17.40
CA LEU A 175 -24.71 19.50 -17.36
C LEU A 175 -24.95 20.01 -18.78
N GLY A 176 -25.85 19.34 -19.51
CA GLY A 176 -26.11 19.66 -20.92
C GLY A 176 -24.85 19.43 -21.76
N PRO A 177 -24.27 20.46 -22.41
CA PRO A 177 -23.01 20.34 -23.15
C PRO A 177 -21.76 20.41 -22.26
N VAL A 178 -21.89 20.78 -20.98
CA VAL A 178 -20.74 21.00 -20.08
C VAL A 178 -20.40 19.73 -19.32
N LYS A 179 -19.16 19.25 -19.46
CA LYS A 179 -18.59 18.13 -18.68
C LYS A 179 -17.71 18.66 -17.56
N ILE A 180 -18.04 18.32 -16.31
CA ILE A 180 -17.28 18.69 -15.12
C ILE A 180 -16.68 17.41 -14.52
N GLN A 181 -15.35 17.34 -14.49
CA GLN A 181 -14.62 16.25 -13.84
C GLN A 181 -13.95 16.78 -12.58
N SER A 182 -14.19 16.13 -11.45
CA SER A 182 -13.62 16.47 -10.15
C SER A 182 -12.86 15.27 -9.61
N VAL A 183 -11.64 15.49 -9.14
CA VAL A 183 -10.73 14.45 -8.66
C VAL A 183 -10.05 14.92 -7.40
N VAL A 184 -10.10 14.09 -6.36
CA VAL A 184 -9.37 14.28 -5.11
C VAL A 184 -8.68 12.97 -4.78
N ALA A 185 -7.35 12.96 -4.83
CA ALA A 185 -6.59 11.73 -4.65
C ALA A 185 -5.20 11.96 -4.06
N MET A 186 -4.67 10.90 -3.45
CA MET A 186 -3.32 10.80 -2.95
C MET A 186 -2.49 9.92 -3.87
N GLU A 187 -1.27 10.35 -4.19
CA GLU A 187 -0.33 9.55 -4.97
C GLU A 187 0.21 8.39 -4.12
N GLN A 188 0.08 7.16 -4.60
CA GLN A 188 0.55 5.97 -3.88
C GLN A 188 2.07 5.73 -4.07
N VAL A 189 2.71 6.43 -5.01
CA VAL A 189 4.11 6.17 -5.40
C VAL A 189 5.05 7.18 -4.77
N LYS A 190 6.11 6.68 -4.14
CA LYS A 190 7.29 7.46 -3.77
C LYS A 190 8.17 7.57 -5.02
N LYS A 191 8.17 8.70 -5.71
CA LYS A 191 9.04 8.92 -6.87
C LYS A 191 10.50 8.78 -6.44
N SER A 192 11.20 7.75 -6.89
CA SER A 192 12.66 7.71 -6.89
C SER A 192 13.12 8.21 -8.26
N GLU A 193 13.40 9.50 -8.35
CA GLU A 193 14.02 10.07 -9.55
C GLU A 193 15.50 9.69 -9.54
N THR A 194 15.89 8.71 -10.35
CA THR A 194 17.29 8.47 -10.67
C THR A 194 17.57 9.18 -11.99
N THR A 195 18.21 10.35 -11.91
CA THR A 195 18.67 11.08 -13.09
C THR A 195 19.80 10.28 -13.75
N ARG A 196 19.49 9.61 -14.86
CA ARG A 196 20.43 8.77 -15.60
C ARG A 196 21.04 9.56 -16.75
N GLU A 197 22.30 9.99 -16.60
CA GLU A 197 23.09 10.54 -17.69
C GLU A 197 24.04 9.45 -18.23
N GLY A 198 23.63 8.73 -19.27
CA GLY A 198 24.49 7.77 -20.00
C GLY A 198 24.41 6.29 -19.54
N THR A 199 25.39 5.50 -19.98
CA THR A 199 25.47 4.02 -19.79
C THR A 199 25.99 3.58 -18.43
N THR A 200 26.39 4.51 -17.56
CA THR A 200 26.88 4.19 -16.21
C THR A 200 25.87 4.72 -15.21
N ASP A 201 25.52 3.91 -14.20
CA ASP A 201 24.79 4.39 -13.05
C ASP A 201 25.65 5.46 -12.37
N THR A 202 25.36 6.74 -12.62
CA THR A 202 25.84 7.83 -11.78
C THR A 202 25.06 7.74 -10.47
N ASP A 203 25.40 6.73 -9.66
CA ASP A 203 25.26 6.86 -8.21
C ASP A 203 25.81 8.23 -7.87
N ASN A 204 24.91 9.10 -7.39
CA ASN A 204 25.13 10.44 -6.85
C ASN A 204 26.55 10.94 -7.06
N THR A 205 26.75 12.00 -7.85
CA THR A 205 27.97 12.82 -7.77
C THR A 205 28.23 13.07 -6.29
N GLN A 206 29.09 12.28 -5.66
CA GLN A 206 29.30 12.33 -4.23
C GLN A 206 30.10 13.60 -4.03
N SER A 207 29.39 14.69 -3.80
CA SER A 207 29.99 15.93 -3.38
C SER A 207 30.48 15.71 -1.96
N ILE A 208 31.72 15.27 -1.84
CA ILE A 208 32.42 15.17 -0.58
C ILE A 208 32.99 16.56 -0.31
N ASN A 209 32.56 17.18 0.78
CA ASN A 209 33.13 18.46 1.19
C ASN A 209 34.63 18.29 1.48
N ASP A 210 35.45 19.30 1.16
CA ASP A 210 36.91 19.26 1.35
C ASP A 210 37.36 18.90 2.78
N TYR A 211 36.52 19.20 3.79
CA TYR A 211 36.79 18.87 5.19
C TYR A 211 36.43 17.43 5.59
N ASN A 212 35.72 16.69 4.75
CA ASN A 212 35.35 15.28 4.96
C ASN A 212 36.47 14.32 4.49
N PHE A 213 37.72 14.66 4.79
CA PHE A 213 38.84 13.76 4.56
C PHE A 213 38.87 12.66 5.63
N VAL A 214 39.41 11.50 5.25
CA VAL A 214 39.57 10.37 6.16
C VAL A 214 40.72 10.67 7.12
N ARG A 215 40.41 10.81 8.41
CA ARG A 215 41.40 11.02 9.48
C ARG A 215 42.09 9.71 9.85
N ASP A 216 43.35 9.82 10.27
CA ASP A 216 44.14 8.74 10.89
C ASP A 216 44.23 7.44 10.09
N ARG A 217 44.09 7.52 8.76
CA ARG A 217 44.18 6.35 7.86
C ARG A 217 45.44 6.36 7.00
N TYR A 218 45.88 7.54 6.56
CA TYR A 218 47.02 7.69 5.66
C TYR A 218 48.06 8.61 6.30
N PHE A 219 49.32 8.18 6.28
CA PHE A 219 50.43 8.86 6.92
C PHE A 219 51.61 8.98 5.96
N PHE A 220 52.39 10.06 6.08
CA PHE A 220 53.66 10.19 5.38
C PHE A 220 54.76 9.48 6.16
N ILE A 221 55.60 8.74 5.45
CA ILE A 221 56.72 7.98 6.02
C ILE A 221 57.90 8.90 6.40
N ASP A 222 58.07 10.01 5.68
CA ASP A 222 59.13 11.01 5.88
C ASP A 222 58.60 12.40 5.50
N ASN A 223 59.14 13.45 6.12
CA ASN A 223 58.90 14.86 5.79
C ASN A 223 59.21 15.16 4.32
N ARG A 224 60.20 14.50 3.72
CA ARG A 224 60.51 14.67 2.29
C ARG A 224 59.32 14.34 1.38
N PHE A 225 58.51 13.33 1.73
CA PHE A 225 57.31 13.01 0.95
C PHE A 225 56.21 14.04 1.15
N LYS A 226 56.07 14.56 2.37
CA LYS A 226 55.09 15.61 2.70
C LYS A 226 55.36 16.91 1.95
N ASP A 227 56.63 17.34 1.94
CA ASP A 227 57.03 18.62 1.33
C ASP A 227 56.91 18.61 -0.20
N ASN A 228 57.04 17.43 -0.83
CA ASN A 228 56.88 17.26 -2.28
C ASN A 228 55.45 16.86 -2.69
N TYR A 229 54.53 16.67 -1.74
CA TYR A 229 53.17 16.24 -2.02
C TYR A 229 52.31 17.37 -2.63
N PHE A 230 52.56 18.63 -2.23
CA PHE A 230 51.92 19.83 -2.76
C PHE A 230 52.90 21.02 -2.84
N PRO A 231 52.72 21.95 -3.80
CA PRO A 231 51.65 22.02 -4.80
C PRO A 231 51.81 20.99 -5.94
N LEU A 232 50.70 20.62 -6.58
CA LEU A 232 50.72 19.71 -7.74
C LEU A 232 51.06 20.48 -9.02
N GLU A 233 51.90 19.88 -9.87
CA GLU A 233 52.12 20.34 -11.23
C GLU A 233 51.28 19.48 -12.19
N ASN A 234 50.38 20.09 -12.96
CA ASN A 234 49.47 19.39 -13.89
C ASN A 234 48.67 18.23 -13.26
N ASN A 235 48.28 18.38 -11.99
CA ASN A 235 47.56 17.34 -11.23
C ASN A 235 48.36 16.03 -11.06
N GLN A 236 49.69 16.10 -11.13
CA GLN A 236 50.60 14.99 -10.86
C GLN A 236 51.55 15.33 -9.70
N HIS A 237 51.90 14.31 -8.93
CA HIS A 237 52.91 14.41 -7.89
C HIS A 237 54.31 14.29 -8.51
N SER A 238 55.25 15.08 -8.01
CA SER A 238 56.66 14.91 -8.34
C SER A 238 57.23 13.73 -7.56
N ILE A 239 57.86 12.79 -8.26
CA ILE A 239 58.44 11.58 -7.68
C ILE A 239 59.95 11.69 -7.75
N ASP A 240 60.63 11.44 -6.63
CA ASP A 240 62.08 11.28 -6.61
C ASP A 240 62.46 9.81 -6.80
N PRO A 241 62.96 9.41 -7.98
CA PRO A 241 63.29 8.02 -8.27
C PRO A 241 64.54 7.52 -7.52
N THR A 242 65.28 8.41 -6.85
CA THR A 242 66.51 8.06 -6.12
C THR A 242 66.26 7.74 -4.66
N TYR A 243 65.08 8.08 -4.13
CA TYR A 243 64.70 7.81 -2.75
C TYR A 243 63.90 6.51 -2.67
N VAL A 244 64.49 5.47 -2.09
CA VAL A 244 63.84 4.15 -1.91
C VAL A 244 63.58 3.94 -0.42
N VAL A 245 62.33 3.67 -0.07
CA VAL A 245 61.97 3.22 1.29
C VAL A 245 62.43 1.77 1.42
N GLY A 246 63.40 1.53 2.30
CA GLY A 246 63.93 0.20 2.61
C GLY A 246 63.03 -0.55 3.61
N GLU A 247 63.65 -1.27 4.53
CA GLU A 247 62.93 -1.92 5.64
C GLU A 247 62.26 -0.86 6.53
N HIS A 248 60.99 -1.11 6.88
CA HIS A 248 60.20 -0.27 7.77
C HIS A 248 59.45 -1.16 8.74
N GLU A 249 59.34 -0.72 9.98
CA GLU A 249 58.56 -1.36 11.03
C GLU A 249 57.56 -0.35 11.57
N LEU A 250 56.29 -0.75 11.63
CA LEU A 250 55.23 0.04 12.25
C LEU A 250 55.01 -0.46 13.67
N TYR A 251 55.10 0.45 14.62
CA TYR A 251 54.82 0.18 16.02
C TYR A 251 53.48 0.83 16.37
N GLU A 252 52.59 0.06 17.02
CA GLU A 252 51.29 0.50 17.51
C GLU A 252 51.41 1.22 18.87
#